data_AF-A0A929I7D8-F1
#
_entry.id   AF-A0A929I7D8-F1
#
_cell.length_a   1.000
_cell.length_b   1.000
_cell.length_c   1.000
_cell.angle_alpha   90.00
_cell.angle_beta   90.00
_cell.angle_gamma   90.00
#
_symmetry.space_group_name_H-M   'P 1'
#
loop_
_entity.id
_entity.type
_entity.pdbx_description
1 polymer ?
#
loop_
_entity_poly.entity_id
_entity_poly.type
_entity_poly.pdbx_seq_one_letter_code
_entity_poly.pdbx_strand_id
1 'polypeptide(L)' 'MIIVTDGKEICAVCKQEKSVVLCNGCQRPLCESCRKFDIWGCGCSSGYVKVFCDDCNNDIDVNPYRATSNEV' A
#
# COMPACT_ATOMS: atom_id res chain seq x y z
N MET A 1 -8.08 -0.19 -5.66
CA MET A 1 -8.47 1.22 -5.65
C MET A 1 -7.62 1.92 -4.60
N ILE A 2 -6.95 3.00 -4.99
CA ILE A 2 -6.17 3.83 -4.07
C ILE A 2 -7.14 4.84 -3.43
N ILE A 3 -7.06 4.98 -2.12
CA ILE A 3 -7.86 5.95 -1.36
C ILE A 3 -6.91 7.06 -0.92
N VAL A 4 -7.07 8.25 -1.50
CA VAL A 4 -6.27 9.44 -1.16
C VAL A 4 -6.90 10.12 0.06
N THR A 5 -6.06 10.51 1.02
CA THR A 5 -6.52 11.24 2.21
C THR A 5 -6.51 12.74 1.95
N ASP A 6 -7.29 13.51 2.72
CA ASP A 6 -7.34 14.98 2.63
C ASP A 6 -6.14 15.69 3.28
N GLY A 7 -5.16 14.93 3.81
CA GLY A 7 -3.95 15.45 4.43
C GLY A 7 -4.14 16.02 5.84
N LYS A 8 -5.28 15.74 6.49
CA LYS A 8 -5.50 16.13 7.90
C LYS A 8 -4.92 15.14 8.90
N GLU A 9 -4.85 13.86 8.54
CA GLU A 9 -4.30 12.81 9.41
C GLU A 9 -2.76 12.76 9.31
N ILE A 10 -2.13 12.32 10.40
CA ILE A 10 -0.69 12.04 10.45
C ILE A 10 -0.47 10.56 10.14
N CYS A 11 0.61 10.24 9.45
CA CYS A 11 0.98 8.86 9.14
C CYS A 11 0.98 7.99 10.40
N ALA A 12 0.21 6.89 10.35
CA ALA A 12 0.08 5.99 11.48
C ALA A 12 1.33 5.11 11.72
N VAL A 13 2.27 5.07 10.78
CA VAL A 13 3.53 4.32 10.87
C VAL A 13 4.64 5.17 11.47
N CYS A 14 5.08 6.24 10.79
CA CYS A 14 6.20 7.05 11.27
C CYS A 14 5.81 8.14 12.29
N LYS A 15 4.53 8.54 12.34
CA LYS A 15 4.00 9.63 13.18
C LYS A 15 4.65 11.00 12.94
N GLN A 16 5.35 11.19 11.82
CA GLN A 16 6.11 12.41 11.53
C GLN A 16 5.48 13.26 10.42
N GLU A 17 4.99 12.63 9.35
CA GLU A 17 4.50 13.31 8.15
C GLU A 17 2.98 13.18 8.01
N LYS A 18 2.36 14.11 7.28
CA LYS A 18 0.94 14.03 6.90
C LYS A 18 0.69 12.82 6.01
N SER A 19 -0.47 12.19 6.19
CA SER A 19 -0.89 11.12 5.30
C SER A 19 -1.32 11.67 3.94
N VAL A 20 -1.16 10.84 2.93
CA VAL A 20 -1.57 11.11 1.55
C VAL A 20 -2.48 10.01 1.02
N VAL A 21 -2.43 8.80 1.60
CA VAL A 21 -3.20 7.62 1.18
C VAL A 21 -3.53 6.73 2.37
N LEU A 22 -4.57 5.89 2.23
CA LEU A 22 -4.86 4.81 3.17
C LEU A 22 -4.24 3.49 2.70
N CYS A 23 -3.76 2.70 3.66
CA CYS A 23 -3.33 1.32 3.43
C CYS A 23 -4.51 0.47 2.93
N ASN A 24 -4.35 -0.24 1.82
CA ASN A 24 -5.38 -1.12 1.29
C ASN A 24 -5.64 -2.37 2.16
N GLY A 25 -4.68 -2.78 2.99
CA GLY A 25 -4.83 -3.92 3.91
C GLY A 25 -5.53 -3.54 5.22
N CYS A 26 -5.01 -2.53 5.92
CA CYS A 26 -5.45 -2.18 7.28
C CYS A 26 -6.10 -0.80 7.42
N GLN A 27 -6.29 -0.06 6.32
CA GLN A 27 -6.90 1.28 6.27
C GLN A 27 -6.18 2.37 7.08
N ARG A 28 -4.99 2.09 7.63
CA ARG A 28 -4.19 3.10 8.33
C ARG A 28 -3.73 4.21 7.38
N PRO A 29 -3.70 5.48 7.81
CA PRO A 29 -3.20 6.60 7.01
C PRO A 29 -1.66 6.53 6.86
N LEU A 30 -1.16 6.71 5.64
CA LEU A 30 0.26 6.59 5.28
C LEU A 30 0.78 7.87 4.60
N CYS A 31 1.98 8.29 4.96
CA CYS A 31 2.71 9.33 4.22
C CYS A 31 3.38 8.76 2.96
N GLU A 32 4.06 9.62 2.22
CA GLU A 32 4.79 9.26 1.00
C GLU A 32 5.90 8.24 1.24
N SER A 33 6.58 8.35 2.38
CA SER A 33 7.73 7.54 2.74
C SER A 33 7.34 6.15 3.26
N CYS A 34 6.18 6.05 3.91
CA CYS A 34 5.69 4.82 4.54
C CYS A 34 4.76 3.99 3.63
N ARG A 35 4.37 4.50 2.46
CA ARG A 35 3.54 3.76 1.50
C ARG A 35 4.40 2.86 0.61
N LYS A 36 3.94 1.64 0.36
CA LYS A 36 4.51 0.69 -0.60
C LYS A 36 3.50 0.45 -1.71
N PHE A 37 3.92 0.59 -2.96
CA PHE A 37 3.07 0.29 -4.10
C PHE A 37 3.30 -1.15 -4.55
N ASP A 38 2.22 -1.80 -4.95
CA ASP A 38 2.29 -3.10 -5.61
C ASP A 38 1.27 -3.15 -6.76
N ILE A 39 1.52 -4.00 -7.74
CA ILE A 39 0.66 -4.17 -8.91
C ILE A 39 0.08 -5.59 -8.87
N TRP A 40 -1.21 -5.67 -8.63
CA TRP A 40 -1.94 -6.94 -8.68
C TRP A 40 -2.38 -7.21 -10.10
N GLY A 41 -1.63 -8.06 -10.79
CA GLY A 41 -1.91 -8.46 -12.17
C GLY A 41 -3.20 -9.27 -12.27
N CYS A 42 -4.06 -8.88 -13.21
CA CYS A 42 -5.29 -9.58 -13.58
C CYS A 42 -5.28 -9.82 -15.10
N GLY A 43 -4.98 -11.07 -15.51
CA GLY A 43 -4.99 -11.48 -16.91
C GLY A 43 -3.82 -10.95 -17.75
N CYS A 44 -3.97 -10.95 -19.08
CA CYS A 44 -2.86 -10.82 -20.03
C CYS A 44 -2.15 -9.45 -20.05
N SER A 45 -2.74 -8.37 -19.55
CA SER A 45 -2.12 -7.02 -19.60
C SER A 45 -2.70 -5.98 -18.65
N SER A 46 -3.54 -6.37 -17.68
CA SER A 46 -4.19 -5.43 -16.77
C SER A 46 -3.70 -5.66 -15.34
N GLY A 47 -3.59 -4.59 -14.57
CA GLY A 47 -3.21 -4.68 -13.17
C GLY A 47 -3.87 -3.58 -12.35
N TYR A 48 -4.11 -3.87 -11.08
CA TYR A 48 -4.59 -2.87 -10.12
C TYR A 48 -3.43 -2.45 -9.24
N VAL A 49 -3.18 -1.14 -9.21
CA VAL A 49 -2.25 -0.59 -8.22
C VAL A 49 -2.89 -0.67 -6.83
N LYS A 50 -2.11 -1.20 -5.89
CA LYS A 50 -2.41 -1.28 -4.46
C LYS A 50 -1.35 -0.51 -3.69
N VAL A 51 -1.74 -0.04 -2.51
CA VAL A 51 -0.88 0.69 -1.59
C VAL A 51 -0.95 0.03 -0.22
N PHE A 52 0.19 -0.30 0.37
CA PHE A 52 0.29 -0.95 1.67
C PHE A 52 1.23 -0.21 2.61
N CYS A 53 1.04 -0.39 3.92
CA CYS A 53 2.09 -0.14 4.91
C CYS A 53 3.08 -1.30 4.89
N ASP A 54 4.24 -1.18 5.55
CA ASP A 54 5.24 -2.24 5.54
C ASP A 54 4.67 -3.57 6.05
N ASP A 55 3.96 -3.59 7.19
CA ASP A 55 3.33 -4.80 7.74
C ASP A 55 2.43 -5.51 6.72
N CYS A 56 1.43 -4.79 6.17
CA CYS A 56 0.50 -5.35 5.18
C CYS A 56 1.16 -5.68 3.84
N ASN A 57 2.26 -5.00 3.50
CA ASN A 57 3.02 -5.33 2.31
C ASN A 57 3.69 -6.70 2.51
N ASN A 58 4.28 -6.94 3.69
CA ASN A 58 5.00 -8.18 4.03
C ASN A 58 4.11 -9.37 4.36
N ASP A 59 2.84 -9.16 4.66
CA ASP A 59 1.88 -10.20 5.00
C ASP A 59 1.31 -10.87 3.74
N ILE A 60 1.56 -12.18 3.56
CA ILE A 60 1.12 -12.94 2.37
C ILE A 60 -0.40 -13.09 2.29
N ASP A 61 -1.09 -13.09 3.44
CA ASP A 61 -2.55 -13.20 3.48
C ASP A 61 -3.23 -11.88 3.06
N VAL A 62 -2.49 -10.77 3.16
CA VAL A 62 -2.95 -9.43 2.78
C VAL A 62 -2.45 -9.02 1.38
N ASN A 63 -1.17 -9.28 1.09
CA ASN A 63 -0.52 -9.00 -0.18
C ASN A 63 0.14 -10.26 -0.79
N PRO A 64 -0.64 -11.14 -1.44
CA PRO A 64 -0.12 -12.37 -2.03
C PRO A 64 0.87 -12.13 -3.19
N TYR A 65 0.83 -10.96 -3.83
CA TYR A 65 1.67 -10.63 -4.99
C TYR A 65 3.12 -10.33 -4.61
N ARG A 66 3.39 -10.00 -3.35
CA ARG A 66 4.76 -9.72 -2.91
C ARG A 66 5.67 -10.95 -2.96
N ALA A 67 5.12 -12.15 -2.81
CA ALA A 67 5.89 -13.37 -3.01
C ALA A 67 6.31 -13.54 -4.48
N THR A 68 5.50 -13.08 -5.42
CA THR A 68 5.74 -13.22 -6.87
C THR A 68 6.52 -12.06 -7.48
N SER A 69 6.62 -10.91 -6.80
CA SER A 69 7.30 -9.72 -7.31
C SER A 69 8.82 -9.73 -7.12
N ASN A 70 9.38 -10.78 -6.49
CA ASN A 70 10.82 -11.00 -6.38
C ASN A 70 11.41 -11.82 -7.54
N GLU A 71 10.60 -12.16 -8.54
CA GLU A 71 11.03 -12.80 -9.78
C GLU A 71 10.86 -11.84 -10.97
N VAL A 72 11.74 -10.83 -11.08
CA VAL A 72 12.38 -10.35 -12.34
C VAL A 72 13.65 -9.59 -11.97
#